data_AF-A0A151S774-F1
#
_entry.id   AF-A0A151S774-F1
#
_cell.length_a   1.000
_cell.length_b   1.000
_cell.length_c   1.000
_cell.angle_alpha   90.00
_cell.angle_beta   90.00
_cell.angle_gamma   90.00
#
_symmetry.space_group_name_H-M   'P 1'
#
loop_
_entity.id
_entity.type
_entity.pdbx_description
1 polymer ?
#
loop_
_entity_poly.entity_id
_entity_poly.type
_entity_poly.pdbx_seq_one_letter_code
_entity_poly.pdbx_strand_id
1 'polypeptide(L)' 'MFRMKQGETIMDMKKRFTHIINHLKGLGKIFDEEEVNVKVLKSLNRRWQPTMTTITEYKNLAQMTSVELFGNLENMRWT' A
#
# COMPACT_ATOMS: atom_id res chain seq x y z
N MET A 1 -1.90 11.73 -8.89
CA MET A 1 -1.95 10.37 -8.32
C MET A 1 -0.98 10.32 -7.14
N PHE A 2 -1.36 9.75 -6.00
CA PHE A 2 -0.47 9.63 -4.84
C PHE A 2 0.72 8.71 -5.16
N ARG A 3 1.92 9.07 -4.67
CA ARG A 3 3.14 8.28 -4.84
C ARG A 3 4.03 8.38 -3.60
N MET A 4 4.82 7.34 -3.39
CA MET A 4 5.95 7.30 -2.47
C MET A 4 7.04 8.25 -2.97
N LYS A 5 7.56 9.12 -2.09
CA LYS A 5 8.61 10.07 -2.44
C LYS A 5 9.99 9.41 -2.36
N GLN A 6 10.98 10.02 -2.99
CA GLN A 6 12.37 9.58 -2.84
C GLN A 6 12.81 9.77 -1.39
N GLY A 7 13.46 8.76 -0.81
CA GLY A 7 13.95 8.80 0.57
C GLY A 7 12.90 8.53 1.65
N GLU A 8 11.61 8.42 1.30
CA GLU A 8 10.60 8.00 2.26
C GLU A 8 10.75 6.52 2.64
N THR A 9 10.43 6.20 3.89
CA THR A 9 10.20 4.82 4.32
C THR A 9 8.78 4.36 3.97
N ILE A 10 8.52 3.05 4.05
CA ILE A 10 7.15 2.51 3.94
C ILE A 10 6.25 3.11 5.04
N MET A 11 6.77 3.31 6.24
CA MET A 11 6.03 3.89 7.36
C MET A 11 5.64 5.35 7.10
N ASP A 12 6.53 6.16 6.53
CA ASP A 12 6.22 7.55 6.15
C ASP A 12 5.13 7.60 5.09
N MET A 13 5.24 6.73 4.07
CA MET A 13 4.25 6.64 3.01
C MET A 13 2.89 6.18 3.56
N LYS A 14 2.87 5.13 4.40
CA LYS A 14 1.68 4.62 5.09
C LYS A 14 0.96 5.71 5.85
N LYS A 15 1.66 6.50 6.66
CA LYS A 15 1.08 7.61 7.42
C LYS A 15 0.36 8.62 6.51
N ARG A 16 0.99 9.04 5.41
CA ARG A 16 0.38 9.98 4.45
C ARG A 16 -0.80 9.34 3.71
N PHE A 17 -0.68 8.08 3.33
CA PHE A 17 -1.72 7.35 2.60
C PHE A 17 -2.98 7.18 3.47
N THR A 18 -2.82 6.69 4.71
CA THR A 18 -3.92 6.52 5.67
C THR A 18 -4.61 7.85 5.96
N HIS A 19 -3.86 8.94 6.09
CA HIS A 19 -4.44 10.27 6.29
C HIS A 19 -5.39 10.66 5.13
N ILE A 20 -4.97 10.42 3.88
CA ILE A 20 -5.78 10.71 2.69
C ILE A 20 -7.01 9.81 2.64
N ILE A 21 -6.85 8.50 2.83
CA ILE A 21 -7.98 7.55 2.81
C ILE A 21 -9.00 7.90 3.89
N ASN A 22 -8.57 8.22 5.11
CA ASN A 22 -9.47 8.59 6.19
C ASN A 22 -10.21 9.90 5.90
N HIS A 23 -9.53 10.89 5.30
CA HIS A 23 -10.18 12.12 4.87
C HIS A 23 -11.25 11.84 3.81
N LEU A 24 -10.94 11.04 2.79
CA LEU A 24 -11.89 10.66 1.75
C LEU A 24 -13.07 9.84 2.30
N LYS A 25 -12.83 8.94 3.25
CA LYS A 25 -13.89 8.21 3.98
C LYS A 25 -14.80 9.16 4.74
N GLY A 26 -14.24 10.18 5.40
CA GLY A 26 -15.00 11.24 6.06
C GLY A 26 -15.88 12.07 5.10
N LEU A 27 -15.52 12.13 3.82
CA LEU A 27 -16.32 12.74 2.75
C LEU A 27 -17.33 11.77 2.10
N GLY A 28 -17.54 10.58 2.68
CA GLY A 28 -18.51 9.59 2.21
C GLY A 28 -18.00 8.67 1.10
N LYS A 29 -16.70 8.65 0.80
CA LYS A 29 -16.14 7.64 -0.10
C LYS A 29 -16.01 6.30 0.62
N ILE A 30 -16.51 5.25 -0.02
CA ILE A 30 -16.34 3.87 0.41
C ILE A 30 -15.22 3.28 -0.44
N PHE A 31 -14.29 2.59 0.22
CA PHE A 31 -13.22 1.83 -0.42
C PHE A 31 -13.31 0.40 0.10
N ASP A 32 -13.29 -0.57 -0.80
CA ASP A 32 -13.04 -1.95 -0.43
C ASP A 32 -11.53 -2.20 -0.23
N GLU A 33 -11.22 -3.35 0.36
CA GLU A 33 -9.84 -3.67 0.74
C GLU A 33 -8.93 -3.87 -0.48
N GLU A 34 -9.46 -4.46 -1.55
CA GLU A 34 -8.74 -4.67 -2.80
C GLU A 34 -8.36 -3.32 -3.43
N GLU A 35 -9.29 -2.38 -3.51
CA GLU A 35 -9.07 -1.04 -4.03
C GLU A 35 -7.97 -0.33 -3.22
N VAL A 36 -8.03 -0.41 -1.89
CA VAL A 36 -7.00 0.15 -1.01
C VAL A 36 -5.64 -0.48 -1.32
N ASN A 37 -5.56 -1.81 -1.37
CA ASN A 37 -4.33 -2.55 -1.60
C ASN A 37 -3.71 -2.25 -2.97
N VAL A 38 -4.52 -2.21 -4.03
CA VAL A 38 -4.08 -1.84 -5.38
C VAL A 38 -3.55 -0.41 -5.42
N LYS A 39 -4.21 0.53 -4.73
CA LYS A 39 -3.71 1.90 -4.64
C LYS A 39 -2.38 1.98 -3.87
N VAL A 40 -2.21 1.24 -2.78
CA VAL A 40 -0.93 1.16 -2.05
C VAL A 40 0.18 0.67 -2.97
N LEU A 41 -0.01 -0.47 -3.65
CA LEU A 41 0.99 -1.05 -4.55
C LEU A 41 1.36 -0.13 -5.71
N LYS A 42 0.37 0.50 -6.36
CA LYS A 42 0.59 1.47 -7.44
C LYS A 42 1.28 2.76 -6.98
N SER A 43 1.28 3.03 -5.69
CA SER A 43 1.93 4.21 -5.10
C SER A 43 3.41 3.99 -4.80
N LEU A 44 3.87 2.73 -4.76
CA LEU A 44 5.27 2.41 -4.49
C LEU A 44 6.18 2.87 -5.63
N ASN A 45 7.42 3.21 -5.29
CA ASN A 45 8.42 3.57 -6.30
C ASN A 45 8.97 2.31 -7.01
N ARG A 46 9.71 2.51 -8.11
CA ARG A 46 10.19 1.41 -8.98
C ARG A 46 11.06 0.38 -8.26
N ARG A 47 11.70 0.71 -7.13
CA ARG A 47 12.54 -0.22 -6.38
C ARG A 47 11.72 -1.37 -5.75
N TRP A 48 10.42 -1.17 -5.55
CA TRP A 48 9.51 -2.15 -4.98
C TRP A 48 8.79 -3.01 -6.04
N GLN A 49 9.16 -2.90 -7.32
CA GLN A 49 8.53 -3.68 -8.39
C GLN A 49 8.65 -5.20 -8.18
N PRO A 50 9.82 -5.77 -7.81
CA PRO A 50 9.91 -7.21 -7.54
C PRO A 50 8.95 -7.66 -6.43
N THR A 51 8.87 -6.88 -5.35
CA THR A 51 7.94 -7.10 -4.24
C THR A 51 6.49 -7.06 -4.69
N MET A 52 6.11 -6.09 -5.54
CA MET A 52 4.77 -5.99 -6.09
C MET A 52 4.43 -7.26 -6.89
N THR A 53 5.33 -7.72 -7.75
CA THR A 53 5.16 -8.97 -8.52
C THR A 53 4.93 -10.17 -7.59
N THR A 54 5.80 -10.37 -6.59
CA THR A 54 5.63 -11.48 -5.63
C THR A 54 4.31 -11.40 -4.86
N ILE A 55 3.91 -10.23 -4.39
CA ILE A 55 2.63 -10.11 -3.64
C ILE A 55 1.44 -10.40 -4.56
N THR A 56 1.48 -9.94 -5.81
CA THR A 56 0.37 -10.11 -6.77
C THR A 56 0.28 -11.56 -7.28
N GLU A 57 1.40 -12.26 -7.41
CA GLU A 57 1.45 -13.65 -7.88
C GLU A 57 1.08 -14.67 -6.79
N TYR A 58 1.48 -14.42 -5.55
CA TYR A 58 1.35 -15.42 -4.47
C TYR A 58 0.17 -15.16 -3.52
N LYS A 59 -0.46 -13.98 -3.55
CA LYS A 59 -1.52 -13.63 -2.59
C LYS A 59 -2.74 -13.01 -3.27
N ASN A 60 -3.92 -13.40 -2.81
CA ASN A 60 -5.17 -12.76 -3.21
C ASN A 60 -5.31 -11.41 -2.52
N LEU A 61 -5.14 -10.31 -3.27
CA LEU A 61 -5.23 -8.94 -2.77
C LEU A 61 -6.59 -8.60 -2.16
N ALA A 62 -7.66 -9.28 -2.59
CA ALA A 62 -9.00 -9.08 -2.05
C ALA A 62 -9.22 -9.76 -0.68
N GLN A 63 -8.40 -10.76 -0.34
CA GLN A 63 -8.45 -11.45 0.96
C GLN A 63 -7.42 -10.92 1.97
N MET A 64 -6.47 -10.12 1.52
CA MET A 64 -5.44 -9.53 2.37
C MET A 64 -5.93 -8.21 2.96
N THR A 65 -5.79 -8.05 4.27
CA THR A 65 -6.01 -6.74 4.90
C THR A 65 -4.86 -5.79 4.58
N SER A 66 -5.14 -4.51 4.47
CA SER A 66 -4.17 -3.43 4.29
C SER A 66 -3.12 -3.41 5.40
N VAL A 67 -3.50 -3.81 6.63
CA VAL A 67 -2.58 -3.99 7.75
C VAL A 67 -1.55 -5.07 7.44
N GLU A 68 -1.98 -6.24 6.97
CA GLU A 68 -1.07 -7.33 6.55
C GLU A 68 -0.21 -6.92 5.36
N LEU A 69 -0.79 -6.20 4.38
CA LEU A 69 -0.02 -5.69 3.24
C LEU A 69 1.11 -4.77 3.71
N PHE A 70 0.83 -3.79 4.56
CA PHE A 70 1.86 -2.91 5.11
C PHE A 70 2.88 -3.69 5.94
N GLY A 71 2.46 -4.69 6.73
CA GLY A 71 3.39 -5.56 7.45
C GLY A 71 4.34 -6.32 6.52
N ASN A 72 3.83 -6.88 5.43
CA ASN A 72 4.66 -7.56 4.42
C ASN A 72 5.67 -6.59 3.77
N LEU A 73 5.22 -5.38 3.41
CA LEU A 73 6.08 -4.35 2.82
C LEU A 73 7.16 -3.84 3.78
N GLU A 74 6.85 -3.74 5.07
CA GLU A 74 7.80 -3.34 6.12
C GLU A 74 8.86 -4.44 6.33
N ASN A 75 8.48 -5.73 6.28
CA ASN A 75 9.38 -6.87 6.50
C ASN A 75 10.29 -7.18 5.30
N MET A 76 9.82 -6.93 4.07
CA MET A 76 10.59 -7.18 2.83
C MET A 76 11.80 -6.26 2.62
N ARG A 77 12.02 -5.27 3.51
CA ARG A 77 13.23 -4.44 3.49
C ARG A 77 14.48 -5.20 3.97
N TRP A 78 14.34 -6.39 4.56
CA TRP A 78 15.41 -7.15 5.20
C TRP A 78 15.76 -8.50 4.54
N THR A 79 15.16 -8.81 3.39
CA THR A 79 15.44 -10.02 2.58
C THR A 79 15.98 -9.63 1.22
#